data_AF-A0A970Z6F2-F1
#
_entry.id   AF-A0A970Z6F2-F1
#
_cell.length_a   1.000
_cell.length_b   1.000
_cell.length_c   1.000
_cell.angle_alpha   90.00
_cell.angle_beta   90.00
_cell.angle_gamma   90.00
#
_symmetry.space_group_name_H-M   'P 1'
#
loop_
_entity.id
_entity.type
_entity.pdbx_description
1 polymer ?
#
loop_
_entity_poly.entity_id
_entity_poly.type
_entity_poly.pdbx_seq_one_letter_code
_entity_poly.pdbx_strand_id
1 'polypeptide(L)'
;MPATPWVKATASSASAAPACIEVRRADGRVEMRDTKDRERGPILRFSPAAFSGCLDTARFGGFDHLGGAAPGNRRPRGTGHHPSRGTDR
;
A
#
# COMPACT_ATOMS: atom_id res chain seq x y z
N MET A 1 9.54 -17.08 14.00
CA MET A 1 10.45 -16.26 13.17
C MET A 1 10.76 -15.00 13.94
N PRO A 2 12.04 -14.62 14.12
CA PRO A 2 12.40 -13.39 14.83
C PRO A 2 11.82 -12.17 14.11
N ALA A 3 11.52 -11.13 14.87
CA ALA A 3 10.99 -9.90 14.30
C ALA A 3 12.03 -9.19 13.41
N THR A 4 11.59 -8.64 12.28
CA THR A 4 12.44 -7.79 11.45
C THR A 4 12.58 -6.40 12.08
N PRO A 5 13.63 -5.63 11.71
CA PRO A 5 13.68 -4.21 12.00
C PRO A 5 12.44 -3.47 11.45
N TRP A 6 12.11 -2.34 12.08
CA TRP A 6 11.11 -1.42 11.57
C TRP A 6 11.61 -0.73 10.30
N VAL A 7 10.78 -0.72 9.26
CA VAL A 7 11.05 -0.06 7.98
C VAL A 7 10.08 1.11 7.83
N LYS A 8 10.63 2.33 7.76
CA LYS A 8 9.86 3.56 7.57
C LYS A 8 9.52 3.77 6.11
N ALA A 9 8.30 4.22 5.81
CA ALA A 9 7.97 4.68 4.47
C ALA A 9 8.85 5.89 4.07
N THR A 10 9.28 5.92 2.80
CA THR A 10 10.15 6.97 2.24
C THR A 10 9.38 7.99 1.39
N ALA A 11 8.16 7.67 0.96
CA ALA A 11 7.29 8.58 0.22
C ALA A 11 6.38 9.36 1.18
N SER A 12 6.64 10.66 1.33
CA SER A 12 5.78 11.60 2.07
C SER A 12 5.82 12.94 1.34
N SER A 13 4.68 13.58 1.10
CA SER A 13 4.61 14.96 0.61
C SER A 13 4.47 15.93 1.78
N ALA A 14 5.12 17.09 1.72
CA ALA A 14 4.98 18.13 2.74
C ALA A 14 3.56 18.74 2.80
N SER A 15 2.77 18.56 1.74
CA SER A 15 1.40 19.06 1.60
C SER A 15 0.34 18.12 2.17
N ALA A 16 0.68 16.86 2.47
CA ALA A 16 -0.15 15.97 3.26
C ALA A 16 0.28 16.07 4.72
N ALA A 17 -0.67 16.08 5.67
CA ALA A 17 -0.36 16.02 7.10
C ALA A 17 0.65 14.89 7.39
N PRO A 18 1.53 15.02 8.40
CA PRO A 18 2.68 14.12 8.61
C PRO A 18 2.25 12.72 9.07
N ALA A 19 1.67 11.92 8.17
CA ALA A 19 1.17 10.57 8.38
C ALA A 19 2.25 9.51 8.07
N CYS A 20 3.45 9.69 8.62
CA CYS A 20 4.54 8.75 8.42
C CYS A 20 4.28 7.45 9.18
N ILE A 21 4.34 6.30 8.50
CA ILE A 21 4.22 4.98 9.14
C ILE A 21 5.51 4.16 9.06
N GLU A 22 5.65 3.20 9.97
CA GLU A 22 6.65 2.13 9.94
C GLU A 22 5.99 0.76 9.94
N VAL A 23 6.62 -0.20 9.27
CA VAL A 23 6.16 -1.60 9.21
C VAL A 23 7.26 -2.59 9.56
N ARG A 24 6.90 -3.73 10.15
CA ARG A 24 7.79 -4.88 10.34
C ARG A 24 7.05 -6.21 10.23
N ARG A 25 7.78 -7.31 10.10
CA ARG A 25 7.25 -8.66 10.33
C ARG A 25 7.60 -9.10 11.74
N ALA A 26 6.63 -9.61 12.50
CA ALA A 26 6.82 -10.16 13.84
C ALA A 26 5.78 -11.25 14.09
N ASP A 27 6.19 -12.39 14.64
CA ASP A 27 5.28 -13.49 15.05
C ASP A 27 4.31 -13.95 13.95
N GLY A 28 4.79 -14.02 12.70
CA GLY A 28 3.99 -14.41 11.55
C GLY A 28 2.97 -13.36 11.08
N ARG A 29 3.00 -12.16 11.66
CA ARG A 29 2.11 -11.03 11.34
C ARG A 29 2.89 -9.87 10.73
N VAL A 30 2.15 -8.97 10.10
CA VAL A 30 2.65 -7.65 9.73
C VAL A 30 2.21 -6.67 10.82
N GLU A 31 3.17 -5.96 11.39
CA GLU A 31 2.93 -4.89 12.35
C GLU A 31 3.11 -3.53 11.69
N MET A 32 2.22 -2.59 11.98
CA MET A 32 2.25 -1.22 11.51
C MET A 32 2.07 -0.26 12.70
N ARG A 33 2.81 0.85 12.69
CA ARG A 33 2.66 1.93 13.67
C ARG A 33 2.90 3.30 13.06
N ASP A 34 2.43 4.33 13.77
CA ASP A 34 2.80 5.71 13.49
C ASP A 34 4.29 5.94 13.85
N THR A 35 5.04 6.55 12.93
CA THR A 35 6.46 6.87 13.11
C THR A 35 6.69 7.94 14.18
N LYS A 36 5.72 8.82 14.38
CA LYS A 36 5.77 9.98 15.29
C LYS A 36 5.28 9.63 16.69
N ASP A 37 4.49 8.57 16.82
CA ASP A 37 3.98 8.09 18.11
C ASP A 37 4.47 6.67 18.43
N ARG A 38 5.78 6.43 18.31
CA ARG A 38 6.38 5.09 18.43
C ARG A 38 6.19 4.44 19.81
N GLU A 39 6.05 5.26 20.84
CA GLU A 39 6.07 4.83 22.25
C GLU A 39 4.67 4.76 22.86
N ARG A 40 3.71 5.58 22.41
CA ARG A 40 2.37 5.67 23.00
C ARG A 40 1.30 5.18 22.04
N GLY A 41 1.58 5.22 20.74
CA GLY A 41 0.65 4.81 19.69
C GLY A 41 0.48 3.29 19.63
N PRO A 42 -0.71 2.82 19.17
CA PRO A 42 -0.96 1.39 19.03
C PRO A 42 -0.11 0.76 17.92
N ILE A 43 0.21 -0.52 18.09
CA ILE A 43 0.74 -1.36 17.02
C ILE A 43 -0.42 -2.13 16.41
N LEU A 44 -0.75 -1.82 15.16
CA LEU A 44 -1.75 -2.55 14.38
C LEU A 44 -1.15 -3.84 13.84
N ARG A 45 -1.91 -4.94 13.88
CA ARG A 45 -1.47 -6.29 13.51
C ARG A 45 -2.36 -6.89 12.43
N PHE A 46 -1.74 -7.29 11.33
CA PHE A 46 -2.42 -7.88 10.18
C PHE A 46 -1.86 -9.26 9.88
N SER A 47 -2.69 -10.13 9.29
CA SER A 47 -2.14 -11.29 8.60
C SER A 47 -1.37 -10.82 7.35
N PRO A 48 -0.33 -11.55 6.91
CA PRO A 48 0.38 -11.22 5.69
C PRO A 48 -0.54 -11.12 4.46
N ALA A 49 -1.54 -12.02 4.37
CA ALA A 49 -2.50 -12.03 3.28
C ALA A 49 -3.40 -10.78 3.26
N ALA A 50 -3.93 -10.37 4.42
CA ALA A 50 -4.75 -9.17 4.51
C ALA A 50 -3.95 -7.90 4.18
N PHE A 51 -2.70 -7.83 4.65
CA PHE A 51 -1.82 -6.72 4.35
C PHE A 51 -1.50 -6.62 2.84
N SER A 52 -1.19 -7.75 2.20
CA SER A 52 -0.96 -7.79 0.75
C SER A 52 -2.19 -7.38 -0.03
N GLY A 53 -3.37 -7.93 0.30
CA GLY A 53 -4.62 -7.59 -0.37
C GLY A 53 -4.98 -6.11 -0.24
N CYS A 54 -4.68 -5.48 0.90
CA CYS A 54 -4.83 -4.04 1.09
C CYS A 54 -3.92 -3.24 0.14
N LEU A 55 -2.63 -3.60 0.05
CA LEU A 55 -1.67 -2.94 -0.85
C LEU A 55 -2.05 -3.11 -2.32
N ASP A 56 -2.51 -4.30 -2.71
CA ASP A 56 -2.98 -4.56 -4.08
C ASP A 56 -4.23 -3.73 -4.40
N THR A 57 -5.19 -3.69 -3.48
CA THR A 57 -6.39 -2.86 -3.62
C THR A 57 -6.02 -1.38 -3.79
N ALA A 58 -5.11 -0.87 -2.97
CA ALA A 58 -4.62 0.51 -3.08
C ALA A 58 -3.90 0.75 -4.42
N ARG A 59 -3.04 -0.18 -4.85
CA ARG A 59 -2.32 -0.09 -6.12
C ARG A 59 -3.27 -0.04 -7.32
N PHE A 60 -4.40 -0.74 -7.27
CA PHE A 60 -5.40 -0.76 -8.35
C PHE A 60 -6.48 0.33 -8.22
N GLY A 61 -6.30 1.31 -7.33
CA GLY A 61 -7.24 2.42 -7.17
C GLY A 61 -8.55 2.01 -6.50
N GLY A 62 -8.57 0.86 -5.80
CA GLY A 62 -9.76 0.35 -5.13
C GLY A 62 -10.28 1.28 -4.03
N PHE A 63 -9.48 2.25 -3.57
CA PHE A 63 -9.88 3.26 -2.58
C PHE A 63 -10.08 4.66 -3.18
N ASP A 64 -9.94 4.85 -4.48
CA ASP A 64 -10.03 6.19 -5.11
C ASP A 64 -11.40 6.82 -4.94
N HIS A 65 -12.44 6.01 -4.78
CA HIS A 65 -13.81 6.45 -4.52
C HIS A 65 -14.03 6.99 -3.10
N LEU A 66 -13.11 6.72 -2.17
CA LEU A 66 -13.15 7.24 -0.80
C LEU A 66 -12.59 8.67 -0.71
N GLY A 67 -11.79 9.08 -1.69
CA GLY A 67 -11.41 10.47 -1.88
C GLY A 67 -12.47 11.17 -2.70
N GLY A 68 -13.26 12.07 -2.10
CA GLY A 68 -14.08 13.00 -2.86
C GLY A 68 -13.24 13.65 -3.97
N ALA A 69 -13.73 13.62 -5.21
CA ALA A 69 -12.96 13.89 -6.42
C ALA A 69 -12.09 15.15 -6.31
N ALA A 70 -10.76 14.96 -6.29
CA ALA A 70 -9.85 15.99 -6.79
C ALA A 70 -9.82 15.86 -8.32
N PRO A 71 -10.19 16.91 -9.09
CA PRO A 71 -10.09 16.83 -10.54
C PRO A 71 -8.61 16.80 -10.94
N GLY A 72 -8.19 15.68 -11.53
CA GLY A 72 -6.99 15.65 -12.39
C GLY A 72 -5.80 14.85 -11.87
N ASN A 73 -5.86 13.53 -11.95
CA ASN A 73 -4.70 12.69 -12.33
C ASN A 73 -5.13 11.28 -12.76
N ARG A 74 -6.16 11.17 -13.60
CA ARG A 74 -6.47 9.89 -14.26
C ARG A 74 -5.29 9.56 -15.19
N ARG A 75 -4.37 8.69 -14.76
CA ARG A 75 -3.42 8.06 -15.70
C ARG A 75 -4.26 7.27 -16.71
N PRO A 76 -4.02 7.42 -18.03
CA PRO A 76 -4.77 6.66 -19.01
C PRO A 76 -4.55 5.17 -18.76
N ARG A 77 -5.65 4.41 -18.73
CA ARG A 77 -5.60 2.95 -18.71
C ARG A 77 -4.82 2.50 -19.95
N GLY A 78 -3.64 1.94 -19.77
CA GLY A 78 -2.97 1.20 -20.82
C GLY A 78 -3.86 0.01 -21.17
N THR A 79 -4.55 0.08 -22.30
CA THR A 79 -5.23 -1.07 -22.89
C THR A 79 -4.15 -2.07 -23.30
N GLY A 80 -3.85 -3.02 -22.42
CA GLY A 80 -3.11 -4.22 -22.76
C GLY A 80 -3.96 -5.04 -23.72
N HIS A 81 -3.90 -4.70 -25.01
CA HIS A 81 -4.33 -5.59 -26.07
C HIS A 81 -3.35 -6.76 -26.07
N HIS A 82 -3.80 -7.91 -25.57
CA HIS A 82 -3.13 -9.19 -25.76
C HIS A 82 -3.48 -9.65 -27.19
N PRO A 83 -2.56 -9.65 -28.17
CA PRO A 83 -2.85 -10.34 -29.42
C PRO A 83 -2.83 -11.84 -29.14
N SER A 84 -3.98 -12.46 -29.36
CA SER A 84 -4.13 -13.91 -29.43
C SER A 84 -3.24 -14.45 -30.54
N ARG A 85 -2.54 -15.56 -30.24
CA ARG A 85 -1.84 -16.38 -31.23
C ARG A 85 -2.78 -16.73 -32.39
N GLY A 86 -2.37 -16.42 -33.61
CA GLY A 86 -2.93 -16.94 -34.84
C GLY A 86 -1.81 -17.49 -35.70
N THR A 87 -1.65 -18.81 -35.68
CA THR A 87 -0.92 -19.58 -36.69
C THR A 87 -1.84 -19.75 -37.90
N ASP A 88 -1.45 -19.31 -39.09
CA ASP A 88 -1.61 -20.12 -40.31
C ASP A 88 -0.78 -19.57 -41.48
N ARG A 89 -0.17 -20.54 -42.17
CA ARG A 89 0.50 -20.64 -43.49
C ARG A 89 0.85 -19.41 -44.32
#